data_AF-A0A926CDU6-F1
#
_entry.id   AF-A0A926CDU6-F1
#
_cell.length_a   1.000
_cell.length_b   1.000
_cell.length_c   1.000
_cell.angle_alpha   90.00
_cell.angle_beta   90.00
_cell.angle_gamma   90.00
#
_symmetry.space_group_name_H-M   'P 1'
#
loop_
_entity.id
_entity.type
_entity.pdbx_description
1 polymer ?
#
loop_
_entity_poly.entity_id
_entity_poly.type
_entity_poly.pdbx_seq_one_letter_code
_entity_poly.pdbx_strand_id
1 'polypeptide(L)'
;VGTTFASNADDLVAAAGFLAAQYAAPQLLIGHSLGGAASLLAAQRIPSVTAVATINAPCSPAHLVNLLGEARDQIAASGQATVQLGGAPVTISRPFLDNLAETNMLPAIHALDRALLICHSPVDAVVGVDNAARIFEAACHPKSFVSLDQADHMLSHAADARYTGALIAAWASRYIAAPTATAATTAQGEVLVETPQGGFVTHVTAGNHQLIVDEPVSVGGSDLGPNPYELLAAALGACTTITLRMYADRKGIPLEKAVARLRHEKIHAADCESCETSAGKIDQITRELEFVGPLDDAQRAKLREIADKCPVHRTLEGEILVTTSIR
;
A
#
# COMPACT_ATOMS: atom_id res chain seq x y z
N VAL A 1 4.86 -20.97 26.44
CA VAL A 1 6.06 -20.58 25.65
C VAL A 1 6.34 -19.14 25.99
N GLY A 2 7.42 -18.86 26.72
CA GLY A 2 7.70 -17.52 27.24
C GLY A 2 8.19 -16.61 26.13
N THR A 3 7.53 -15.47 25.93
CA THR A 3 7.99 -14.39 25.07
C THR A 3 9.24 -13.79 25.71
N THR A 4 10.36 -13.75 24.98
CA THR A 4 11.61 -13.04 25.35
C THR A 4 11.86 -11.95 24.28
N PHE A 5 12.69 -10.94 24.55
CA PHE A 5 13.02 -9.99 23.48
C PHE A 5 13.85 -10.64 22.36
N ALA A 6 14.70 -11.60 22.73
CA ALA A 6 15.34 -12.51 21.78
C ALA A 6 14.32 -13.26 20.91
N SER A 7 13.19 -13.70 21.48
CA SER A 7 12.14 -14.38 20.68
C SER A 7 11.50 -13.45 19.66
N ASN A 8 11.40 -12.14 19.91
CA ASN A 8 10.88 -11.21 18.89
C ASN A 8 11.81 -11.11 17.68
N ALA A 9 13.13 -11.13 17.89
CA ALA A 9 14.10 -11.17 16.79
C ALA A 9 14.08 -12.55 16.09
N ASP A 10 13.91 -13.65 16.84
CA ASP A 10 13.73 -14.99 16.28
C ASP A 10 12.47 -15.09 15.41
N ASP A 11 11.36 -14.51 15.85
CA ASP A 11 10.10 -14.46 15.13
C ASP A 11 10.25 -13.68 13.81
N LEU A 12 10.99 -12.57 13.81
CA LEU A 12 11.32 -11.84 12.57
C LEU A 12 12.18 -12.68 11.62
N VAL A 13 13.14 -13.43 12.13
CA VAL A 13 13.95 -14.36 11.31
C VAL A 13 13.09 -15.47 10.74
N ALA A 14 12.17 -16.04 11.52
CA ALA A 14 11.23 -17.05 11.06
C ALA A 14 10.27 -16.50 10.00
N ALA A 15 9.73 -15.29 10.20
CA ALA A 15 8.89 -14.61 9.23
C ALA A 15 9.64 -14.34 7.91
N ALA A 16 10.90 -13.92 7.99
CA ALA A 16 11.75 -13.76 6.81
C ALA A 16 12.01 -15.08 6.09
N GLY A 17 12.22 -16.17 6.83
CA GLY A 17 12.35 -17.52 6.27
C GLY A 17 11.07 -17.98 5.56
N PHE A 18 9.90 -17.70 6.13
CA PHE A 18 8.62 -17.96 5.49
C PHE A 18 8.45 -17.17 4.18
N LEU A 19 8.76 -15.86 4.20
CA LEU A 19 8.71 -15.01 3.00
C LEU A 19 9.67 -15.51 1.92
N ALA A 20 10.88 -15.93 2.28
CA ALA A 20 11.83 -16.50 1.33
C ALA A 20 11.35 -17.81 0.71
N ALA A 21 10.62 -18.63 1.47
CA ALA A 21 10.13 -19.93 1.00
C ALA A 21 8.85 -19.83 0.15
N GLN A 22 7.96 -18.88 0.45
CA GLN A 22 6.63 -18.78 -0.16
C GLN A 22 6.49 -17.61 -1.14
N TYR A 23 7.37 -16.61 -1.05
CA TYR A 23 7.32 -15.38 -1.82
C TYR A 23 8.74 -14.98 -2.27
N ALA A 24 9.21 -13.80 -1.85
CA ALA A 24 10.56 -13.33 -2.03
C ALA A 24 11.22 -13.05 -0.68
N ALA A 25 12.52 -13.35 -0.57
CA ALA A 25 13.28 -13.04 0.63
C ALA A 25 13.26 -11.52 0.91
N PRO A 26 12.97 -11.07 2.14
CA PRO A 26 12.81 -9.66 2.42
C PRO A 26 14.15 -8.93 2.31
N GLN A 27 14.13 -7.77 1.64
CA GLN A 27 15.29 -6.90 1.49
C GLN A 27 15.27 -5.69 2.44
N LEU A 28 14.10 -5.39 3.02
CA LEU A 28 13.88 -4.28 3.94
C LEU A 28 13.19 -4.80 5.20
N LEU A 29 13.71 -4.42 6.37
CA LEU A 29 12.97 -4.51 7.63
C LEU A 29 12.46 -3.13 8.02
N ILE A 30 11.19 -3.05 8.41
CA ILE A 30 10.60 -1.84 8.97
C ILE A 30 10.08 -2.20 10.35
N GLY A 31 10.58 -1.51 11.37
CA GLY A 31 10.19 -1.76 12.75
C GLY A 31 9.78 -0.48 13.47
N HIS A 32 8.63 -0.53 14.12
CA HIS A 32 8.10 0.56 14.93
C HIS A 32 8.26 0.26 16.41
N SER A 33 8.60 1.28 17.21
CA SER A 33 8.80 1.16 18.66
C SER A 33 9.73 0.00 19.00
N LEU A 34 9.33 -0.92 19.89
CA LEU A 34 10.09 -2.14 20.23
C LEU A 34 10.37 -3.04 19.00
N GLY A 35 9.49 -3.04 18.00
CA GLY A 35 9.71 -3.73 16.72
C GLY A 35 10.89 -3.15 15.94
N GLY A 36 11.21 -1.87 16.11
CA GLY A 36 12.41 -1.24 15.54
C GLY A 36 13.69 -1.77 16.17
N ALA A 37 13.70 -1.92 17.49
CA ALA A 37 14.79 -2.55 18.23
C ALA A 37 14.98 -4.02 17.82
N ALA A 38 13.88 -4.78 17.69
CA ALA A 38 13.92 -6.15 17.22
C ALA A 38 14.42 -6.25 15.76
N SER A 39 14.01 -5.33 14.89
CA SER A 39 14.46 -5.27 13.49
C SER A 39 15.96 -5.02 13.37
N LEU A 40 16.51 -4.11 14.18
CA LEU A 40 17.95 -3.86 14.23
C LEU A 40 18.75 -5.11 14.63
N LEU A 41 18.26 -5.90 15.58
CA LEU A 41 18.89 -7.16 15.99
C LEU A 41 18.72 -8.29 14.97
N ALA A 42 17.52 -8.41 14.39
CA ALA A 42 17.21 -9.47 13.43
C ALA A 42 17.95 -9.28 12.09
N ALA A 43 18.20 -8.04 11.67
CA ALA A 43 18.79 -7.72 10.38
C ALA A 43 20.11 -8.46 10.08
N GLN A 44 21.01 -8.60 11.06
CA GLN A 44 22.28 -9.31 10.88
C GLN A 44 22.09 -10.81 10.62
N ARG A 45 20.96 -11.37 11.06
CA ARG A 45 20.63 -12.79 10.95
C ARG A 45 19.82 -13.12 9.69
N ILE A 46 19.48 -12.11 8.88
CA ILE A 46 18.68 -12.24 7.67
C ILE A 46 19.52 -11.74 6.49
N PRO A 47 20.29 -12.63 5.80
CA PRO A 47 21.25 -12.21 4.78
C PRO A 47 20.65 -11.44 3.60
N SER A 48 19.37 -11.65 3.29
CA SER A 48 18.67 -10.96 2.20
C SER A 48 18.37 -9.49 2.50
N VAL A 49 18.32 -9.10 3.77
CA VAL A 49 18.04 -7.72 4.18
C VAL A 49 19.24 -6.86 3.87
N THR A 50 19.05 -5.80 3.08
CA THR A 50 20.08 -4.81 2.73
C THR A 50 19.84 -3.45 3.41
N ALA A 51 18.61 -3.20 3.86
CA ALA A 51 18.20 -1.96 4.50
C ALA A 51 17.28 -2.19 5.71
N VAL A 52 17.35 -1.28 6.69
CA VAL A 52 16.52 -1.27 7.88
C VAL A 52 15.96 0.14 8.07
N ALA A 53 14.65 0.25 8.31
CA ALA A 53 14.01 1.49 8.73
C ALA A 53 13.40 1.30 10.12
N THR A 54 13.65 2.25 11.02
CA THR A 54 13.05 2.28 12.35
C THR A 54 12.14 3.49 12.51
N ILE A 55 11.03 3.32 13.22
CA ILE A 55 10.07 4.38 13.54
C ILE A 55 9.93 4.46 15.05
N ASN A 56 10.29 5.59 15.65
CA ASN A 56 10.17 5.83 17.10
C ASN A 56 10.82 4.73 17.96
N ALA A 57 11.97 4.19 17.51
CA ALA A 57 12.56 3.00 18.12
C ALA A 57 13.48 3.34 19.31
N PRO A 58 13.44 2.55 20.40
CA PRO A 58 14.37 2.73 21.50
C PRO A 58 15.76 2.20 21.14
N CYS A 59 16.81 2.86 21.64
CA CYS A 59 18.21 2.45 21.44
C CYS A 59 18.65 1.28 22.34
N SER A 60 17.83 0.94 23.34
CA SER A 60 18.01 -0.22 24.20
C SER A 60 16.63 -0.76 24.61
N PRO A 61 16.44 -2.08 24.67
CA PRO A 61 15.20 -2.68 25.15
C PRO A 61 14.96 -2.39 26.64
N ALA A 62 16.02 -2.05 27.39
CA ALA A 62 15.93 -1.59 28.77
C ALA A 62 15.09 -0.30 28.94
N HIS A 63 14.92 0.50 27.88
CA HIS A 63 13.98 1.65 27.93
C HIS A 63 12.53 1.21 28.12
N LEU A 64 12.17 -0.01 27.68
CA LEU A 64 10.85 -0.56 27.93
C LEU A 64 10.60 -0.70 29.45
N VAL A 65 11.63 -0.98 30.25
CA VAL A 65 11.51 -1.09 31.71
C VAL A 65 11.01 0.22 32.34
N ASN A 66 11.42 1.37 31.79
CA ASN A 66 10.95 2.67 32.27
C ASN A 66 9.48 2.93 31.93
N LEU A 67 8.95 2.29 30.88
CA LEU A 67 7.55 2.38 30.46
C LEU A 67 6.60 1.51 31.29
N LEU A 68 7.13 0.57 32.08
CA LEU A 68 6.31 -0.36 32.85
C LEU A 68 5.78 0.23 34.16
N GLY A 69 6.31 1.35 34.63
CA GLY A 69 5.84 2.02 35.85
C GLY A 69 5.66 1.05 37.03
N GLU A 70 4.48 1.07 37.63
CA GLU A 70 4.10 0.20 38.77
C GLU A 70 4.07 -1.30 38.41
N ALA A 71 3.89 -1.66 37.14
CA ALA A 71 3.91 -3.05 36.71
C ALA A 71 5.28 -3.71 36.92
N ARG A 72 6.36 -2.92 37.00
CA ARG A 72 7.69 -3.43 37.36
C ARG A 72 7.69 -4.05 38.74
N ASP A 73 7.09 -3.39 39.71
CA ASP A 73 7.06 -3.86 41.10
C ASP A 73 6.15 -5.09 41.20
N GLN A 74 5.09 -5.16 40.39
CA GLN A 74 4.26 -6.35 40.24
C GLN A 74 5.04 -7.52 39.63
N ILE A 75 5.78 -7.33 38.53
CA ILE A 75 6.63 -8.37 37.94
C ILE A 75 7.70 -8.82 38.95
N ALA A 76 8.21 -7.88 39.75
CA ALA A 76 9.16 -8.13 40.82
C ALA A 76 8.55 -8.89 42.03
N ALA A 77 7.23 -8.99 42.15
CA ALA A 77 6.56 -9.74 43.22
C ALA A 77 5.95 -11.07 42.72
N SER A 78 5.21 -11.04 41.61
CA SER A 78 4.45 -12.19 41.06
C SER A 78 5.15 -12.92 39.91
N GLY A 79 6.31 -12.44 39.45
CA GLY A 79 7.07 -13.03 38.34
C GLY A 79 6.52 -12.71 36.95
N GLN A 80 5.36 -12.08 36.85
CA GLN A 80 4.77 -11.52 35.61
C GLN A 80 3.71 -10.47 35.93
N ALA A 81 3.42 -9.57 34.99
CA ALA A 81 2.31 -8.63 35.03
C ALA A 81 1.74 -8.39 33.63
N THR A 82 0.46 -8.00 33.57
CA THR A 82 -0.19 -7.60 32.32
C THR A 82 -0.19 -6.08 32.22
N VAL A 83 0.35 -5.54 31.13
CA VAL A 83 0.43 -4.11 30.85
C VAL A 83 -0.31 -3.76 29.57
N GLN A 84 -0.78 -2.52 29.45
CA GLN A 84 -1.37 -2.03 28.21
C GLN A 84 -0.28 -1.42 27.33
N LEU A 85 0.02 -2.05 26.20
CA LEU A 85 0.97 -1.56 25.20
C LEU A 85 0.24 -1.37 23.88
N GLY A 86 0.25 -0.14 23.33
CA GLY A 86 -0.41 0.16 22.05
C GLY A 86 -1.93 -0.12 22.04
N GLY A 87 -2.59 -0.05 23.20
CA GLY A 87 -4.03 -0.30 23.35
C GLY A 87 -4.42 -1.77 23.56
N ALA A 88 -3.46 -2.72 23.58
CA ALA A 88 -3.71 -4.13 23.82
C ALA A 88 -3.04 -4.63 25.12
N PRO A 89 -3.69 -5.57 25.86
CA PRO A 89 -3.12 -6.14 27.07
C PRO A 89 -2.03 -7.16 26.70
N VAL A 90 -0.83 -6.96 27.21
CA VAL A 90 0.34 -7.82 27.00
C VAL A 90 0.87 -8.30 28.34
N THR A 91 1.06 -9.61 28.48
CA THR A 91 1.67 -10.20 29.69
C THR A 91 3.18 -10.23 29.55
N ILE A 92 3.87 -9.61 30.51
CA ILE A 92 5.32 -9.53 30.59
C ILE A 92 5.81 -10.34 31.77
N SER A 93 6.78 -11.22 31.54
CA SER A 93 7.39 -12.07 32.56
C SER A 93 8.69 -11.46 33.10
N ARG A 94 9.11 -11.86 34.30
CA ARG A 94 10.41 -11.46 34.86
C ARG A 94 11.58 -11.91 33.98
N PRO A 95 11.65 -13.16 33.47
CA PRO A 95 12.71 -13.56 32.54
C PRO A 95 12.81 -12.68 31.30
N PHE A 96 11.67 -12.15 30.80
CA PHE A 96 11.66 -11.18 29.71
C PHE A 96 12.31 -9.85 30.13
N LEU A 97 11.99 -9.32 31.32
CA LEU A 97 12.60 -8.09 31.82
C LEU A 97 14.10 -8.20 32.03
N ASP A 98 14.56 -9.30 32.63
CA ASP A 98 15.97 -9.52 32.89
C ASP A 98 16.74 -9.59 31.56
N ASN A 99 16.17 -10.27 30.55
CA ASN A 99 16.73 -10.33 29.20
C ASN A 99 16.79 -8.94 28.51
N LEU A 100 15.78 -8.09 28.69
CA LEU A 100 15.78 -6.72 28.16
C LEU A 100 16.89 -5.85 28.77
N ALA A 101 17.13 -6.01 30.07
CA ALA A 101 18.11 -5.22 30.82
C ALA A 101 19.56 -5.57 30.45
N GLU A 102 19.82 -6.84 30.13
CA GLU A 102 21.14 -7.34 29.74
C GLU A 102 21.47 -7.13 28.25
N THR A 103 20.46 -6.87 27.41
CA THR A 103 20.65 -6.71 25.96
C THR A 103 21.21 -5.33 25.62
N ASN A 104 22.53 -5.26 25.39
CA ASN A 104 23.17 -4.07 24.83
C ASN A 104 23.09 -4.07 23.29
N MET A 105 22.26 -3.19 22.72
CA MET A 105 22.09 -3.10 21.27
C MET A 105 23.15 -2.25 20.57
N LEU A 106 23.90 -1.40 21.28
CA LEU A 106 24.85 -0.48 20.62
C LEU A 106 25.93 -1.22 19.81
N PRO A 107 26.54 -2.33 20.30
CA PRO A 107 27.45 -3.13 19.48
C PRO A 107 26.78 -3.74 18.25
N ALA A 108 25.53 -4.19 18.36
CA ALA A 108 24.78 -4.75 17.23
C ALA A 108 24.41 -3.67 16.20
N ILE A 109 24.06 -2.46 16.64
CA ILE A 109 23.81 -1.32 15.77
C ILE A 109 25.10 -0.90 15.05
N HIS A 110 26.23 -0.90 15.76
CA HIS A 110 27.53 -0.58 15.17
C HIS A 110 27.95 -1.60 14.10
N ALA A 111 27.72 -2.89 14.36
CA ALA A 111 28.03 -3.99 13.45
C ALA A 111 26.90 -4.31 12.44
N LEU A 112 25.89 -3.44 12.32
CA LEU A 112 24.69 -3.71 11.52
C LEU A 112 25.02 -4.04 10.05
N ASP A 113 25.98 -3.33 9.45
CA ASP A 113 26.42 -3.51 8.06
C ASP A 113 25.27 -3.44 7.03
N ARG A 114 24.21 -2.68 7.34
CA ARG A 114 23.05 -2.42 6.46
C ARG A 114 22.77 -0.93 6.38
N ALA A 115 22.11 -0.50 5.31
CA ALA A 115 21.62 0.86 5.23
C ALA A 115 20.57 1.10 6.32
N LEU A 116 20.67 2.22 7.05
CA LEU A 116 19.78 2.52 8.17
C LEU A 116 19.06 3.86 7.98
N LEU A 117 17.72 3.83 8.07
CA LEU A 117 16.89 5.02 8.21
C LEU A 117 16.25 5.04 9.59
N ILE A 118 16.42 6.16 10.29
CA ILE A 118 15.82 6.40 11.60
C ILE A 118 14.78 7.50 11.44
N CYS A 119 13.51 7.14 11.58
CA CYS A 119 12.39 8.07 11.62
C CYS A 119 11.97 8.25 13.07
N HIS A 120 12.01 9.47 13.61
CA HIS A 120 11.65 9.68 15.01
C HIS A 120 10.98 11.03 15.24
N SER A 121 9.93 11.05 16.04
CA SER A 121 9.29 12.30 16.44
C SER A 121 10.05 12.98 17.59
N PRO A 122 10.41 14.27 17.49
CA PRO A 122 11.02 15.02 18.59
C PRO A 122 10.10 15.20 19.80
N VAL A 123 8.77 15.05 19.63
CA VAL A 123 7.77 15.18 20.70
C VAL A 123 7.22 13.84 21.18
N ASP A 124 7.87 12.72 20.82
CA ASP A 124 7.49 11.39 21.27
C ASP A 124 7.59 11.27 22.81
N ALA A 125 6.43 11.13 23.46
CA ALA A 125 6.30 11.02 24.91
C ALA A 125 6.59 9.61 25.46
N VAL A 126 6.72 8.60 24.60
CA VAL A 126 6.96 7.21 24.98
C VAL A 126 8.44 6.86 24.79
N VAL A 127 8.99 7.14 23.62
CA VAL A 127 10.41 6.91 23.32
C VAL A 127 11.02 8.25 22.91
N GLY A 128 11.69 8.92 23.85
CA GLY A 128 12.30 10.21 23.59
C GLY A 128 13.33 10.18 22.45
N VAL A 129 13.43 11.28 21.70
CA VAL A 129 14.26 11.43 20.49
C VAL A 129 15.76 11.19 20.72
N ASP A 130 16.24 11.30 21.96
CA ASP A 130 17.61 10.93 22.33
C ASP A 130 17.94 9.47 21.97
N ASN A 131 16.94 8.60 21.89
CA ASN A 131 17.13 7.23 21.41
C ASN A 131 17.55 7.20 19.94
N ALA A 132 16.91 8.00 19.08
CA ALA A 132 17.32 8.14 17.69
C ALA A 132 18.74 8.68 17.57
N ALA A 133 19.09 9.67 18.39
CA ALA A 133 20.46 10.22 18.43
C ALA A 133 21.48 9.12 18.76
N ARG A 134 21.24 8.33 19.81
CA ARG A 134 22.12 7.23 20.22
C ARG A 134 22.24 6.12 19.17
N ILE A 135 21.13 5.76 18.51
CA ILE A 135 21.15 4.79 17.40
C ILE A 135 21.98 5.36 16.25
N PHE A 136 21.75 6.64 15.88
CA PHE A 136 22.46 7.30 14.80
C PHE A 136 23.97 7.41 15.08
N GLU A 137 24.36 7.74 16.31
CA GLU A 137 25.76 7.81 16.73
C GLU A 137 26.45 6.45 16.65
N ALA A 138 25.79 5.39 17.15
CA ALA A 138 26.35 4.04 17.16
C ALA A 138 26.49 3.42 15.75
N ALA A 139 25.56 3.72 14.84
CA ALA A 139 25.51 3.13 13.50
C ALA A 139 26.68 3.59 12.60
N CYS A 140 27.11 2.72 11.69
CA CYS A 140 28.02 3.08 10.59
C CYS A 140 27.24 3.59 9.37
N HIS A 141 27.91 4.27 8.44
CA HIS A 141 27.28 4.65 7.16
C HIS A 141 27.05 3.44 6.25
N PRO A 142 26.00 3.45 5.40
CA PRO A 142 25.05 4.55 5.17
C PRO A 142 23.93 4.61 6.22
N LYS A 143 23.78 5.77 6.86
CA LYS A 143 22.77 6.05 7.89
C LYS A 143 22.11 7.41 7.65
N SER A 144 20.81 7.48 7.90
CA SER A 144 19.97 8.67 7.73
C SER A 144 19.05 8.86 8.94
N PHE A 145 18.74 10.11 9.26
CA PHE A 145 17.76 10.48 10.27
C PHE A 145 16.71 11.42 9.67
N VAL A 146 15.44 11.19 10.01
CA VAL A 146 14.31 12.03 9.63
C VAL A 146 13.45 12.32 10.86
N SER A 147 13.17 13.60 11.09
CA SER A 147 12.22 14.04 12.11
C SER A 147 10.79 13.85 11.62
N LEU A 148 9.91 13.35 12.49
CA LEU A 148 8.47 13.23 12.24
C LEU A 148 7.66 14.41 12.82
N ASP A 149 8.34 15.51 13.14
CA ASP A 149 7.77 16.77 13.63
C ASP A 149 6.84 16.61 14.84
N GLN A 150 5.52 16.78 14.68
CA GLN A 150 4.54 16.71 15.77
C GLN A 150 3.86 15.35 15.90
N ALA A 151 4.29 14.34 15.14
CA ALA A 151 3.68 13.03 15.17
C ALA A 151 3.78 12.40 16.57
N ASP A 152 2.73 11.74 17.04
CA ASP A 152 2.78 10.99 18.30
C ASP A 152 3.50 9.65 18.13
N HIS A 153 3.67 8.91 19.24
CA HIS A 153 4.36 7.63 19.22
C HIS A 153 3.73 6.63 18.23
N MET A 154 2.40 6.64 18.08
CA MET A 154 1.61 5.70 17.28
C MET A 154 1.40 6.12 15.83
N LEU A 155 1.83 7.32 15.44
CA LEU A 155 1.43 7.94 14.16
C LEU A 155 -0.10 7.95 14.01
N SER A 156 -0.82 8.32 15.07
CA SER A 156 -2.29 8.26 15.13
C SER A 156 -2.98 9.10 14.04
N HIS A 157 -2.32 10.15 13.56
CA HIS A 157 -2.79 10.94 12.44
C HIS A 157 -2.37 10.31 11.11
N ALA A 158 -3.36 9.98 10.27
CA ALA A 158 -3.13 9.33 8.97
C ALA A 158 -2.21 10.11 8.01
N ALA A 159 -2.06 11.42 8.19
CA ALA A 159 -1.10 12.22 7.43
C ALA A 159 0.35 11.83 7.75
N ASP A 160 0.68 11.65 9.04
CA ASP A 160 2.03 11.31 9.50
C ASP A 160 2.42 9.88 9.11
N ALA A 161 1.47 8.94 9.20
CA ALA A 161 1.66 7.57 8.75
C ALA A 161 1.94 7.51 7.23
N ARG A 162 1.17 8.24 6.41
CA ARG A 162 1.38 8.30 4.95
C ARG A 162 2.70 8.97 4.59
N TYR A 163 3.04 10.07 5.26
CA TYR A 163 4.32 10.75 5.09
C TYR A 163 5.51 9.82 5.40
N THR A 164 5.45 9.15 6.56
CA THR A 164 6.49 8.22 7.00
C THR A 164 6.64 7.05 6.03
N GLY A 165 5.54 6.45 5.58
CA GLY A 165 5.55 5.36 4.59
C GLY A 165 6.15 5.79 3.25
N ALA A 166 5.77 6.96 2.74
CA ALA A 166 6.29 7.50 1.48
C ALA A 166 7.81 7.78 1.55
N LEU A 167 8.27 8.33 2.67
CA LEU A 167 9.69 8.55 2.92
C LEU A 167 10.50 7.25 2.95
N ILE A 168 10.03 6.27 3.72
CA ILE A 168 10.68 4.96 3.83
C ILE A 168 10.75 4.31 2.46
N ALA A 169 9.67 4.33 1.68
CA ALA A 169 9.62 3.76 0.33
C ALA A 169 10.63 4.46 -0.61
N ALA A 170 10.64 5.78 -0.63
CA ALA A 170 11.54 6.56 -1.47
C ALA A 170 13.02 6.32 -1.10
N TRP A 171 13.35 6.34 0.20
CA TRP A 171 14.70 6.07 0.70
C TRP A 171 15.14 4.63 0.41
N ALA A 172 14.29 3.65 0.69
CA ALA A 172 14.62 2.23 0.55
C ALA A 172 14.88 1.83 -0.91
N SER A 173 14.23 2.51 -1.87
CA SER A 173 14.40 2.26 -3.32
C SER A 173 15.85 2.28 -3.80
N ARG A 174 16.76 2.94 -3.06
CA ARG A 174 18.19 2.99 -3.35
C ARG A 174 18.95 1.71 -2.99
N TYR A 175 18.42 0.92 -2.06
CA TYR A 175 19.12 -0.19 -1.39
C TYR A 175 18.48 -1.54 -1.62
N ILE A 176 17.17 -1.57 -1.83
CA ILE A 176 16.48 -2.79 -2.24
C ILE A 176 16.54 -2.87 -3.75
N ALA A 177 16.73 -4.07 -4.29
CA ALA A 177 16.49 -4.28 -5.71
C ALA A 177 15.05 -3.84 -5.98
N ALA A 178 14.87 -2.95 -6.97
CA ALA A 178 13.57 -2.76 -7.58
C ALA A 178 12.99 -4.16 -7.78
N PRO A 179 11.74 -4.43 -7.38
CA PRO A 179 11.20 -5.77 -7.46
C PRO A 179 11.59 -6.30 -8.82
N THR A 180 12.37 -7.38 -8.84
CA THR A 180 12.47 -8.21 -10.03
C THR A 180 11.12 -8.91 -10.13
N ALA A 181 10.05 -8.12 -10.23
CA ALA A 181 8.99 -8.47 -11.09
C ALA A 181 9.73 -8.75 -12.41
N THR A 182 9.87 -10.02 -12.72
CA THR A 182 9.15 -10.50 -13.88
C THR A 182 7.75 -9.89 -13.80
N ALA A 183 7.61 -8.59 -14.09
CA ALA A 183 6.34 -8.01 -14.41
C ALA A 183 5.95 -8.90 -15.57
N ALA A 184 4.94 -9.74 -15.36
CA ALA A 184 4.47 -10.63 -16.38
C ALA A 184 3.94 -9.74 -17.49
N THR A 185 4.83 -9.22 -18.33
CA THR A 185 4.47 -8.33 -19.41
C THR A 185 3.71 -9.17 -20.39
N THR A 186 2.47 -8.78 -20.65
CA THR A 186 1.69 -9.43 -21.69
C THR A 186 2.06 -8.83 -23.04
N ALA A 187 1.83 -9.57 -24.13
CA ALA A 187 1.97 -8.97 -25.45
C ALA A 187 0.92 -7.86 -25.64
N GLN A 188 1.12 -6.98 -26.61
CA GLN A 188 0.12 -5.96 -26.94
C GLN A 188 -1.21 -6.65 -27.32
N GLY A 189 -2.28 -6.27 -26.62
CA GLY A 189 -3.62 -6.85 -26.83
C GLY A 189 -3.93 -8.06 -25.93
N GLU A 190 -2.96 -8.52 -25.14
CA GLU A 190 -3.17 -9.54 -24.12
C GLU A 190 -3.32 -8.90 -22.74
N VAL A 191 -4.19 -9.47 -21.90
CA VAL A 191 -4.39 -9.04 -20.51
C VAL A 191 -4.33 -10.28 -19.62
N LEU A 192 -3.46 -10.24 -18.60
CA LEU A 192 -3.37 -11.26 -17.56
C LEU A 192 -4.11 -10.74 -16.33
N VAL A 193 -4.96 -11.58 -15.75
CA VAL A 193 -5.79 -11.24 -14.59
C VAL A 193 -5.65 -12.35 -13.56
N GLU A 194 -5.19 -12.00 -12.36
CA GLU A 194 -4.94 -12.94 -11.27
C GLU A 194 -5.65 -12.48 -10.00
N THR A 195 -6.50 -13.33 -9.43
CA THR A 195 -7.15 -13.11 -8.14
C THR A 195 -6.58 -14.11 -7.13
N PRO A 196 -5.66 -13.70 -6.24
CA PRO A 196 -5.11 -14.57 -5.21
C PRO A 196 -6.18 -15.08 -4.24
N GLN A 197 -5.87 -16.14 -3.49
CA GLN A 197 -6.78 -16.62 -2.45
C GLN A 197 -6.96 -15.58 -1.33
N GLY A 198 -8.16 -15.52 -0.76
CA GLY A 198 -8.44 -14.73 0.46
C GLY A 198 -9.08 -13.36 0.24
N GLY A 199 -9.62 -13.07 -0.94
CA GLY A 199 -10.38 -11.85 -1.21
C GLY A 199 -10.78 -11.70 -2.67
N PHE A 200 -11.21 -10.49 -3.06
CA PHE A 200 -11.54 -10.13 -4.44
C PHE A 200 -10.51 -9.22 -5.11
N VAL A 201 -9.43 -8.87 -4.39
CA VAL A 201 -8.32 -8.10 -4.92
C VAL A 201 -7.71 -8.85 -6.10
N THR A 202 -7.71 -8.19 -7.24
CA THR A 202 -7.32 -8.75 -8.51
C THR A 202 -6.20 -7.91 -9.11
N HIS A 203 -5.10 -8.57 -9.47
CA HIS A 203 -3.98 -7.97 -10.16
C HIS A 203 -4.17 -8.14 -11.67
N VAL A 204 -4.22 -7.02 -12.39
CA VAL A 204 -4.37 -6.99 -13.84
C VAL A 204 -3.08 -6.47 -14.45
N THR A 205 -2.54 -7.19 -15.43
CA THR A 205 -1.39 -6.78 -16.23
C THR A 205 -1.77 -6.65 -17.70
N ALA A 206 -1.51 -5.47 -18.29
CA ALA A 206 -1.74 -5.16 -19.70
C ALA A 206 -0.50 -4.49 -20.31
N GLY A 207 0.24 -5.22 -21.14
CA GLY A 207 1.56 -4.80 -21.60
C GLY A 207 2.52 -4.62 -20.42
N ASN A 208 3.02 -3.41 -20.23
CA ASN A 208 3.89 -3.04 -19.12
C ASN A 208 3.14 -2.40 -17.93
N HIS A 209 1.81 -2.33 -17.99
CA HIS A 209 0.99 -1.63 -17.01
C HIS A 209 0.36 -2.62 -16.03
N GLN A 210 0.38 -2.26 -14.75
CA GLN A 210 -0.32 -2.99 -13.69
C GLN A 210 -1.41 -2.12 -13.09
N LEU A 211 -2.55 -2.73 -12.83
CA LEU A 211 -3.69 -2.11 -12.18
C LEU A 211 -4.33 -3.09 -11.19
N ILE A 212 -4.89 -2.55 -10.11
CA ILE A 212 -5.64 -3.31 -9.12
C ILE A 212 -7.12 -3.12 -9.42
N VAL A 213 -7.87 -4.21 -9.41
CA VAL A 213 -9.34 -4.24 -9.44
C VAL A 213 -9.78 -4.91 -8.15
N ASP A 214 -10.82 -4.39 -7.51
CA ASP A 214 -11.34 -4.97 -6.29
C ASP A 214 -12.83 -4.66 -6.15
N GLU A 215 -13.52 -5.43 -5.32
CA GLU A 215 -14.89 -5.15 -4.95
C GLU A 215 -14.94 -4.19 -3.74
N PRO A 216 -16.02 -3.42 -3.58
CA PRO A 216 -16.19 -2.60 -2.39
C PRO A 216 -16.38 -3.46 -1.14
N VAL A 217 -16.08 -2.88 0.03
CA VAL A 217 -16.27 -3.53 1.34
C VAL A 217 -17.70 -4.03 1.55
N SER A 218 -18.69 -3.34 0.99
CA SER A 218 -20.12 -3.68 1.11
C SER A 218 -20.49 -5.05 0.54
N VAL A 219 -19.69 -5.60 -0.38
CA VAL A 219 -19.88 -6.93 -0.96
C VAL A 219 -18.72 -7.88 -0.63
N GLY A 220 -17.86 -7.50 0.33
CA GLY A 220 -16.80 -8.34 0.88
C GLY A 220 -15.41 -8.15 0.25
N GLY A 221 -15.21 -7.12 -0.59
CA GLY A 221 -13.88 -6.76 -1.08
C GLY A 221 -13.10 -5.85 -0.13
N SER A 222 -11.92 -5.40 -0.55
CA SER A 222 -11.03 -4.55 0.25
C SER A 222 -10.99 -3.09 -0.21
N ASP A 223 -11.75 -2.73 -1.25
CA ASP A 223 -11.80 -1.37 -1.83
C ASP A 223 -10.40 -0.81 -2.20
N LEU A 224 -9.51 -1.69 -2.68
CA LEU A 224 -8.14 -1.31 -3.07
C LEU A 224 -8.01 -0.84 -4.53
N GLY A 225 -9.07 -0.99 -5.32
CA GLY A 225 -9.15 -0.58 -6.72
C GLY A 225 -10.62 -0.44 -7.16
N PRO A 226 -10.88 0.12 -8.36
CA PRO A 226 -12.23 0.18 -8.89
C PRO A 226 -12.80 -1.23 -9.05
N ASN A 227 -14.13 -1.34 -8.94
CA ASN A 227 -14.81 -2.59 -9.27
C ASN A 227 -14.82 -2.85 -10.79
N PRO A 228 -15.12 -4.08 -11.25
CA PRO A 228 -15.07 -4.41 -12.67
C PRO A 228 -15.94 -3.52 -13.57
N TYR A 229 -17.13 -3.09 -13.10
CA TYR A 229 -18.01 -2.22 -13.86
C TYR A 229 -17.50 -0.78 -13.93
N GLU A 230 -16.90 -0.28 -12.85
CA GLU A 230 -16.22 1.02 -12.84
C GLU A 230 -15.03 1.03 -13.79
N LEU A 231 -14.24 -0.05 -13.82
CA LEU A 231 -13.13 -0.19 -14.76
C LEU A 231 -13.63 -0.24 -16.22
N LEU A 232 -14.72 -0.94 -16.50
CA LEU A 232 -15.36 -0.95 -17.82
C LEU A 232 -15.85 0.45 -18.24
N ALA A 233 -16.52 1.16 -17.33
CA ALA A 233 -16.98 2.53 -17.57
C ALA A 233 -15.79 3.48 -17.78
N ALA A 234 -14.70 3.32 -17.03
CA ALA A 234 -13.47 4.07 -17.21
C ALA A 234 -12.86 3.83 -18.61
N ALA A 235 -12.83 2.59 -19.08
CA ALA A 235 -12.34 2.25 -20.42
C ALA A 235 -13.17 2.95 -21.53
N LEU A 236 -14.50 2.94 -21.41
CA LEU A 236 -15.40 3.66 -22.32
C LEU A 236 -15.16 5.19 -22.29
N GLY A 237 -15.08 5.76 -21.09
CA GLY A 237 -14.82 7.19 -20.89
C GLY A 237 -13.46 7.64 -21.47
N ALA A 238 -12.41 6.86 -21.22
CA ALA A 238 -11.08 7.09 -21.76
C ALA A 238 -11.09 7.04 -23.30
N CYS A 239 -11.67 5.99 -23.89
CA CYS A 239 -11.77 5.87 -25.34
C CYS A 239 -12.53 7.04 -25.99
N THR A 240 -13.62 7.49 -25.34
CA THR A 240 -14.42 8.63 -25.77
C THR A 240 -13.60 9.93 -25.76
N THR A 241 -12.97 10.26 -24.64
CA THR A 241 -12.20 11.51 -24.48
C THR A 241 -10.96 11.55 -25.37
N ILE A 242 -10.28 10.42 -25.57
CA ILE A 242 -9.19 10.28 -26.55
C ILE A 242 -9.70 10.56 -27.97
N THR A 243 -10.83 9.96 -28.36
CA THR A 243 -11.42 10.16 -29.70
C THR A 243 -11.79 11.62 -29.95
N LEU A 244 -12.37 12.29 -28.95
CA LEU A 244 -12.71 13.72 -29.01
C LEU A 244 -11.47 14.58 -29.18
N ARG A 245 -10.41 14.32 -28.40
CA ARG A 245 -9.12 15.00 -28.50
C ARG A 245 -8.52 14.83 -29.89
N MET A 246 -8.41 13.60 -30.37
CA MET A 246 -7.88 13.31 -31.72
C MET A 246 -8.67 14.04 -32.82
N TYR A 247 -9.99 14.08 -32.72
CA TYR A 247 -10.83 14.79 -33.68
C TYR A 247 -10.63 16.30 -33.63
N ALA A 248 -10.60 16.88 -32.42
CA ALA A 248 -10.40 18.31 -32.23
C ALA A 248 -9.05 18.75 -32.81
N ASP A 249 -7.98 18.03 -32.50
CA ASP A 249 -6.63 18.32 -33.00
C ASP A 249 -6.58 18.24 -34.54
N ARG A 250 -7.21 17.21 -35.13
CA ARG A 250 -7.30 17.04 -36.59
C ARG A 250 -8.07 18.17 -37.29
N LYS A 251 -9.05 18.77 -36.62
CA LYS A 251 -9.92 19.82 -37.17
C LYS A 251 -9.53 21.23 -36.75
N GLY A 252 -8.48 21.37 -35.93
CA GLY A 252 -8.10 22.67 -35.36
C GLY A 252 -9.16 23.26 -34.45
N ILE A 253 -9.98 22.43 -33.80
CA ILE A 253 -10.98 22.87 -32.83
C ILE A 253 -10.27 23.16 -31.51
N PRO A 254 -10.46 24.34 -30.88
CA PRO A 254 -9.75 24.74 -29.66
C PRO A 254 -10.35 24.09 -28.41
N LEU A 255 -10.43 22.75 -28.39
CA LEU A 255 -10.83 21.98 -27.22
C LEU A 255 -9.66 21.94 -26.24
N GLU A 256 -9.80 22.50 -25.05
CA GLU A 256 -8.75 22.48 -24.03
C GLU A 256 -8.83 21.21 -23.17
N LYS A 257 -10.06 20.79 -22.84
CA LYS A 257 -10.30 19.58 -22.03
C LYS A 257 -11.65 18.96 -22.38
N ALA A 258 -11.67 17.62 -22.48
CA ALA A 258 -12.90 16.84 -22.50
C ALA A 258 -13.00 16.06 -21.19
N VAL A 259 -14.14 16.14 -20.52
CA VAL A 259 -14.43 15.39 -19.29
C VAL A 259 -15.61 14.47 -19.57
N ALA A 260 -15.49 13.21 -19.15
CA ALA A 260 -16.57 12.24 -19.19
C ALA A 260 -16.85 11.75 -17.77
N ARG A 261 -18.10 11.85 -17.33
CA ARG A 261 -18.60 11.26 -16.08
C ARG A 261 -19.49 10.09 -16.47
N LEU A 262 -19.17 8.90 -15.96
CA LEU A 262 -19.90 7.69 -16.28
C LEU A 262 -20.47 7.05 -15.03
N ARG A 263 -21.65 6.45 -15.17
CA ARG A 263 -22.32 5.68 -14.13
C ARG A 263 -22.88 4.41 -14.73
N HIS A 264 -22.64 3.28 -14.07
CA HIS A 264 -23.26 2.00 -14.40
C HIS A 264 -24.39 1.70 -13.41
N GLU A 265 -25.52 1.21 -13.91
CA GLU A 265 -26.61 0.69 -13.10
C GLU A 265 -27.40 -0.39 -13.85
N LYS A 266 -28.15 -1.21 -13.10
CA LYS A 266 -29.06 -2.22 -13.68
C LYS A 266 -30.49 -1.69 -13.62
N ILE A 267 -31.07 -1.40 -14.77
CA ILE A 267 -32.46 -0.93 -14.93
C ILE A 267 -33.38 -2.07 -15.38
N HIS A 268 -34.69 -1.91 -15.24
CA HIS A 268 -35.65 -2.84 -15.83
C HIS A 268 -35.78 -2.59 -17.33
N ALA A 269 -35.90 -3.66 -18.12
CA ALA A 269 -36.03 -3.58 -19.57
C ALA A 269 -37.23 -2.73 -20.02
N ALA A 270 -38.31 -2.74 -19.25
CA ALA A 270 -39.50 -1.92 -19.48
C ALA A 270 -39.25 -0.41 -19.35
N ASP A 271 -38.19 0.00 -18.64
CA ASP A 271 -37.82 1.40 -18.42
C ASP A 271 -36.82 1.91 -19.47
N CYS A 272 -36.39 1.06 -20.41
CA CYS A 272 -35.50 1.43 -21.50
C CYS A 272 -36.27 1.65 -22.81
N GLU A 273 -36.57 2.91 -23.14
CA GLU A 273 -37.34 3.27 -24.36
C GLU A 273 -36.63 2.89 -25.68
N SER A 274 -35.32 2.67 -25.65
CA SER A 274 -34.47 2.43 -26.83
C SER A 274 -33.90 1.02 -26.93
N CYS A 275 -34.23 0.13 -26.00
CA CYS A 275 -33.72 -1.24 -25.99
C CYS A 275 -34.63 -2.20 -26.76
N GLU A 276 -34.04 -3.12 -27.54
CA GLU A 276 -34.79 -4.20 -28.20
C GLU A 276 -35.28 -5.28 -27.21
N THR A 277 -34.56 -5.42 -26.08
CA THR A 277 -34.91 -6.37 -25.02
C THR A 277 -36.05 -5.84 -24.18
N SER A 278 -37.15 -6.59 -24.09
CA SER A 278 -38.41 -6.15 -23.46
C SER A 278 -38.73 -6.88 -22.15
N ALA A 279 -37.85 -7.77 -21.68
CA ALA A 279 -37.98 -8.48 -20.41
C ALA A 279 -36.64 -8.62 -19.66
N GLY A 280 -36.67 -8.52 -18.33
CA GLY A 280 -35.48 -8.67 -17.47
C GLY A 280 -34.87 -7.34 -17.01
N LYS A 281 -33.60 -7.38 -16.59
CA LYS A 281 -32.80 -6.20 -16.26
C LYS A 281 -31.74 -5.98 -17.34
N ILE A 282 -31.49 -4.72 -17.67
CA ILE A 282 -30.52 -4.29 -18.66
C ILE A 282 -29.43 -3.49 -17.94
N ASP A 283 -28.17 -3.71 -18.32
CA ASP A 283 -27.05 -2.88 -17.90
C ASP A 283 -27.08 -1.54 -18.65
N GLN A 284 -27.22 -0.44 -17.91
CA GLN A 284 -27.20 0.91 -18.44
C GLN A 284 -25.90 1.61 -18.01
N ILE A 285 -25.17 2.18 -18.98
CA ILE A 285 -24.08 3.10 -18.72
C ILE A 285 -24.49 4.50 -19.16
N THR A 286 -24.69 5.39 -18.20
CA THR A 286 -24.97 6.81 -18.48
C THR A 286 -23.65 7.56 -18.59
N ARG A 287 -23.50 8.39 -19.63
CA ARG A 287 -22.29 9.19 -19.89
C ARG A 287 -22.65 10.67 -20.06
N GLU A 288 -22.12 11.50 -19.17
CA GLU A 288 -22.20 12.95 -19.26
C GLU A 288 -20.88 13.54 -19.75
N LEU A 289 -20.94 14.44 -20.74
CA LEU A 289 -19.77 15.03 -21.36
C LEU A 289 -19.72 16.54 -21.14
N GLU A 290 -18.54 17.02 -20.77
CA GLU A 290 -18.25 18.43 -20.60
C GLU A 290 -17.05 18.81 -21.48
N PHE A 291 -17.23 19.86 -22.29
CA PHE A 291 -16.22 20.38 -23.21
C PHE A 291 -15.77 21.77 -22.77
N VAL A 292 -14.49 21.88 -22.44
CA VAL A 292 -13.84 23.11 -21.97
C VAL A 292 -12.95 23.66 -23.09
N GLY A 293 -13.07 24.96 -23.32
CA GLY A 293 -12.34 25.71 -24.36
C GLY A 293 -13.25 26.74 -25.05
N PRO A 294 -12.67 27.64 -25.86
CA PRO A 294 -13.41 28.65 -26.62
C PRO A 294 -14.12 28.02 -27.84
N LEU A 295 -15.13 27.19 -27.56
CA LEU A 295 -15.87 26.42 -28.55
C LEU A 295 -17.16 27.11 -28.94
N ASP A 296 -17.40 27.24 -30.25
CA ASP A 296 -18.70 27.64 -30.78
C ASP A 296 -19.72 26.49 -30.72
N ASP A 297 -21.00 26.82 -30.94
CA ASP A 297 -22.10 25.85 -30.85
C ASP A 297 -22.00 24.74 -31.90
N ALA A 298 -21.48 25.05 -33.09
CA ALA A 298 -21.30 24.07 -34.16
C ALA A 298 -20.20 23.05 -33.80
N GLN A 299 -19.11 23.52 -33.19
CA GLN A 299 -18.03 22.69 -32.67
C GLN A 299 -18.52 21.81 -31.52
N ARG A 300 -19.30 22.36 -30.57
CA ARG A 300 -19.90 21.59 -29.46
C ARG A 300 -20.84 20.50 -29.98
N ALA A 301 -21.73 20.84 -30.92
CA ALA A 301 -22.64 19.88 -31.55
C ALA A 301 -21.85 18.77 -32.27
N LYS A 302 -20.77 19.15 -32.99
CA LYS A 302 -19.95 18.18 -33.70
C LYS A 302 -19.19 17.26 -32.75
N LEU A 303 -18.62 17.79 -31.66
CA LEU A 303 -17.97 16.98 -30.63
C LEU A 303 -18.95 15.99 -30.00
N ARG A 304 -20.20 16.40 -29.74
CA ARG A 304 -21.25 15.48 -29.25
C ARG A 304 -21.46 14.30 -30.20
N GLU A 305 -21.59 14.55 -31.50
CA GLU A 305 -21.75 13.50 -32.52
C GLU A 305 -20.53 12.56 -32.59
N ILE A 306 -19.32 13.07 -32.34
CA ILE A 306 -18.08 12.28 -32.38
C ILE A 306 -17.93 11.39 -31.12
N ALA A 307 -18.53 11.77 -30.00
CA ALA A 307 -18.42 11.01 -28.76
C ALA A 307 -18.95 9.57 -28.87
N ASP A 308 -19.93 9.34 -29.74
CA ASP A 308 -20.53 8.01 -30.01
C ASP A 308 -19.76 7.22 -31.09
N LYS A 309 -18.58 7.69 -31.52
CA LYS A 309 -17.80 7.04 -32.59
C LYS A 309 -16.49 6.43 -32.11
N CYS A 310 -16.27 6.38 -30.79
CA CYS A 310 -15.07 5.76 -30.25
C CYS A 310 -15.12 4.22 -30.39
N PRO A 311 -13.98 3.54 -30.64
CA PRO A 311 -13.94 2.10 -30.83
C PRO A 311 -14.62 1.27 -29.73
N VAL A 312 -14.39 1.61 -28.46
CA VAL A 312 -14.96 0.87 -27.32
C VAL A 312 -16.49 0.99 -27.29
N HIS A 313 -17.05 2.17 -27.60
CA HIS A 313 -18.50 2.35 -27.69
C HIS A 313 -19.10 1.44 -28.77
N ARG A 314 -18.47 1.39 -29.96
CA ARG A 314 -18.91 0.50 -31.05
C ARG A 314 -18.82 -0.98 -30.68
N THR A 315 -17.81 -1.36 -29.89
CA THR A 315 -17.70 -2.74 -29.39
C THR A 315 -18.85 -3.06 -28.44
N LEU A 316 -19.20 -2.15 -27.52
CA LEU A 316 -20.30 -2.36 -26.56
C LEU A 316 -21.69 -2.42 -27.21
N GLU A 317 -21.91 -1.69 -28.31
CA GLU A 317 -23.16 -1.75 -29.08
C GLU A 317 -23.17 -2.86 -30.15
N GLY A 318 -22.03 -3.54 -30.35
CA GLY A 318 -21.85 -4.57 -31.36
C GLY A 318 -22.00 -5.99 -30.81
N GLU A 319 -21.93 -6.97 -31.72
CA GLU A 319 -21.88 -8.39 -31.34
C GLU A 319 -20.47 -8.76 -30.86
N ILE A 320 -20.36 -9.28 -29.63
CA ILE A 320 -19.10 -9.74 -29.03
C ILE A 320 -19.20 -11.24 -28.77
N LEU A 321 -18.29 -12.03 -29.35
CA LEU A 321 -18.13 -13.45 -29.04
C LEU A 321 -17.02 -13.64 -28.00
N VAL A 322 -17.35 -14.18 -26.83
CA VAL A 322 -16.38 -14.57 -25.79
C VAL A 322 -16.22 -16.08 -25.81
N THR A 323 -15.00 -16.57 -26.09
CA THR A 323 -14.67 -18.00 -26.10
C THR A 323 -13.84 -18.36 -24.87
N THR A 324 -14.24 -19.42 -24.15
CA THR A 324 -13.56 -19.87 -22.92
C THR A 324 -12.90 -21.23 -23.11
N SER A 325 -11.64 -21.35 -22.71
CA SER A 325 -10.90 -22.62 -22.64
C SER A 325 -10.18 -22.74 -21.29
N ILE A 326 -10.12 -23.96 -20.75
CA ILE A 326 -9.39 -24.27 -19.51
C ILE A 326 -8.05 -24.89 -19.90
N ARG A 327 -6.96 -24.37 -19.33
CA ARG A 327 -5.59 -24.84 -19.55
C ARG A 327 -5.17 -25.81 -18.45
#